data_AF-A0A2M7I2F6-F1
#
_entry.id   AF-A0A2M7I2F6-F1
#
_cell.length_a   1.000
_cell.length_b   1.000
_cell.length_c   1.000
_cell.angle_alpha   90.00
_cell.angle_beta   90.00
_cell.angle_gamma   90.00
#
_symmetry.space_group_name_H-M   'P 1'
#
loop_
_entity.id
_entity.type
_entity.pdbx_description
1 polymer ?
#
loop_
_entity_poly.entity_id
_entity_poly.type
_entity_poly.pdbx_seq_one_letter_code
_entity_poly.pdbx_strand_id
1 'polypeptide(L)'
;HDEERMLYKIKQDGNSSGTYDTKILTTGIDRIKLASTFFYLIPGTKMLWMFGELGYDISIDQGGRTSEKPILWNYWTNNDRQKLYKTIAAIIKLKTNYEAFSPSSYSLAVDNIYSVKKIYLNGDSMNVSVFGNFNVINLSSTANFQHAGMWYDYFSGDSLNVVSTDISLNFAPGEYHIYTDVKLPIPDLIITDVKSNDNSIITDYKLLQNYPNPFNPSTVISYQLSAVSNVTLKIFDVLGREVTTLVNKEQSAGNYSVTFNASRLSSGIYFYRLIAGDYIQTKKMILMK
;
A
#
# COMPACT_ATOMS: atom_id res chain seq x y z
N HIS A 1 -18.15 5.61 19.34
CA HIS A 1 -16.87 6.00 19.99
C HIS A 1 -16.48 5.06 21.14
N ASP A 2 -17.33 4.08 21.49
CA ASP A 2 -17.16 3.25 22.69
C ASP A 2 -16.61 1.85 22.44
N GLU A 3 -16.26 1.54 21.20
CA GLU A 3 -15.67 0.26 20.86
C GLU A 3 -14.18 0.24 21.18
N GLU A 4 -13.78 -0.83 21.88
CA GLU A 4 -12.39 -1.08 22.24
C GLU A 4 -11.54 -1.38 20.99
N ARG A 5 -10.23 -1.13 21.07
CA ARG A 5 -9.28 -1.33 19.97
C ARG A 5 -9.24 -2.78 19.54
N MET A 6 -9.27 -3.00 18.23
CA MET A 6 -9.36 -4.35 17.67
C MET A 6 -8.21 -5.26 18.14
N LEU A 7 -6.96 -4.79 18.09
CA LEU A 7 -5.83 -5.62 18.53
C LEU A 7 -5.84 -5.83 20.05
N TYR A 8 -6.28 -4.84 20.83
CA TYR A 8 -6.45 -5.02 22.28
C TYR A 8 -7.49 -6.11 22.57
N LYS A 9 -8.69 -6.03 21.98
CA LYS A 9 -9.74 -7.05 22.15
C LYS A 9 -9.27 -8.44 21.70
N ILE A 10 -8.57 -8.52 20.58
CA ILE A 10 -8.01 -9.79 20.09
C ILE A 10 -7.06 -10.39 21.13
N LYS A 11 -6.18 -9.60 21.74
CA LYS A 11 -5.26 -10.09 22.78
C LYS A 11 -5.98 -10.61 24.03
N GLN A 12 -7.08 -9.99 24.43
CA GLN A 12 -7.84 -10.42 25.61
C GLN A 12 -8.73 -11.63 25.30
N ASP A 13 -9.53 -11.52 24.24
CA ASP A 13 -10.71 -12.36 24.00
C ASP A 13 -10.61 -13.22 22.72
N GLY A 14 -9.48 -13.16 22.02
CA GLY A 14 -9.27 -13.87 20.76
C GLY A 14 -9.43 -15.39 20.90
N ASN A 15 -10.12 -16.01 19.93
CA ASN A 15 -10.26 -17.46 19.87
C ASN A 15 -9.01 -18.13 19.26
N SER A 16 -8.86 -19.42 19.52
CA SER A 16 -7.81 -20.26 18.96
C SER A 16 -8.33 -21.66 18.62
N SER A 17 -7.69 -22.35 17.68
CA SER A 17 -7.93 -23.77 17.42
C SER A 17 -6.67 -24.44 16.89
N GLY A 18 -6.29 -25.57 17.49
CA GLY A 18 -5.03 -26.26 17.17
C GLY A 18 -3.83 -25.33 17.32
N THR A 19 -3.06 -25.16 16.25
CA THR A 19 -1.89 -24.25 16.19
C THR A 19 -2.24 -22.82 15.80
N TYR A 20 -3.49 -22.52 15.45
CA TYR A 20 -3.95 -21.19 15.06
C TYR A 20 -4.46 -20.42 16.26
N ASP A 21 -3.66 -19.49 16.78
CA ASP A 21 -4.02 -18.62 17.91
C ASP A 21 -4.05 -17.16 17.49
N THR A 22 -5.23 -16.53 17.58
CA THR A 22 -5.42 -15.13 17.21
C THR A 22 -4.80 -14.15 18.19
N LYS A 23 -4.49 -14.56 19.42
CA LYS A 23 -3.84 -13.71 20.44
C LYS A 23 -2.36 -13.45 20.13
N ILE A 24 -1.73 -14.30 19.30
CA ILE A 24 -0.37 -14.08 18.79
C ILE A 24 -0.39 -12.84 17.89
N LEU A 25 0.58 -11.92 18.10
CA LEU A 25 0.61 -10.62 17.42
C LEU A 25 0.51 -10.73 15.88
N THR A 26 1.28 -11.63 15.27
CA THR A 26 1.29 -11.84 13.81
C THR A 26 -0.08 -12.27 13.31
N THR A 27 -0.65 -13.32 13.91
CA THR A 27 -1.99 -13.82 13.59
C THR A 27 -3.05 -12.74 13.83
N GLY A 28 -3.01 -12.06 14.98
CA GLY A 28 -3.94 -10.99 15.32
C GLY A 28 -3.88 -9.82 14.32
N ILE A 29 -2.70 -9.46 13.84
CA ILE A 29 -2.53 -8.48 12.76
C ILE A 29 -3.19 -8.97 11.46
N ASP A 30 -3.00 -10.23 11.08
CA ASP A 30 -3.65 -10.79 9.89
C ASP A 30 -5.18 -10.79 10.02
N ARG A 31 -5.71 -11.03 11.23
CA ARG A 31 -7.14 -10.88 11.52
C ARG A 31 -7.63 -9.44 11.34
N ILE A 32 -6.83 -8.45 11.69
CA ILE A 32 -7.16 -7.04 11.47
C ILE A 32 -7.14 -6.71 9.99
N LYS A 33 -6.24 -7.28 9.19
CA LYS A 33 -6.26 -7.13 7.72
C LYS A 33 -7.58 -7.64 7.15
N LEU A 34 -7.98 -8.87 7.51
CA LEU A 34 -9.27 -9.45 7.12
C LEU A 34 -10.44 -8.54 7.52
N ALA A 35 -10.51 -8.11 8.79
CA ALA A 35 -11.58 -7.24 9.27
C ALA A 35 -11.61 -5.89 8.54
N SER A 36 -10.43 -5.33 8.26
CA SER A 36 -10.28 -4.07 7.53
C SER A 36 -10.73 -4.18 6.08
N THR A 37 -10.46 -5.31 5.41
CA THR A 37 -10.96 -5.59 4.06
C THR A 37 -12.48 -5.47 4.01
N PHE A 38 -13.18 -6.09 4.95
CA PHE A 38 -14.64 -5.98 5.00
C PHE A 38 -15.10 -4.58 5.40
N PHE A 39 -14.51 -4.01 6.45
CA PHE A 39 -14.90 -2.70 6.96
C PHE A 39 -14.75 -1.61 5.90
N TYR A 40 -13.62 -1.52 5.21
CA TYR A 40 -13.38 -0.43 4.26
C TYR A 40 -14.12 -0.60 2.94
N LEU A 41 -14.29 -1.84 2.47
CA LEU A 41 -14.91 -2.13 1.17
C LEU A 41 -16.45 -2.14 1.20
N ILE A 42 -17.08 -2.22 2.38
CA ILE A 42 -18.52 -1.94 2.48
C ILE A 42 -18.77 -0.48 2.06
N PRO A 43 -19.70 -0.22 1.11
CA PRO A 43 -20.00 1.13 0.65
C PRO A 43 -20.33 2.12 1.77
N GLY A 44 -20.09 3.40 1.52
CA GLY A 44 -20.31 4.49 2.48
C GLY A 44 -19.06 4.88 3.31
N THR A 45 -19.17 6.00 4.02
CA THR A 45 -18.09 6.62 4.78
C THR A 45 -17.57 5.71 5.89
N LYS A 46 -16.25 5.75 6.13
CA LYS A 46 -15.57 4.96 7.16
C LYS A 46 -14.68 5.87 7.99
N MET A 47 -14.63 5.61 9.29
CA MET A 47 -13.75 6.31 10.21
C MET A 47 -12.59 5.38 10.59
N LEU A 48 -11.37 5.86 10.41
CA LEU A 48 -10.17 5.21 10.90
C LEU A 48 -9.83 5.80 12.27
N TRP A 49 -9.58 4.93 13.24
CA TRP A 49 -9.08 5.36 14.55
C TRP A 49 -7.56 5.52 14.50
N MET A 50 -7.03 6.55 15.19
CA MET A 50 -5.58 6.82 15.22
C MET A 50 -4.78 5.56 15.59
N PHE A 51 -3.74 5.25 14.79
CA PHE A 51 -2.91 4.04 14.90
C PHE A 51 -3.64 2.70 14.69
N GLY A 52 -4.94 2.69 14.38
CA GLY A 52 -5.69 1.46 14.09
C GLY A 52 -5.07 0.69 12.91
N GLU A 53 -4.54 1.42 11.94
CA GLU A 53 -3.82 0.91 10.77
C GLU A 53 -2.44 0.32 11.09
N LEU A 54 -1.95 0.52 12.31
CA LEU A 54 -0.73 -0.10 12.85
C LEU A 54 -1.06 -1.11 13.95
N GLY A 55 -2.34 -1.45 14.12
CA GLY A 55 -2.81 -2.42 15.11
C GLY A 55 -2.75 -1.86 16.53
N TYR A 56 -3.21 -0.63 16.78
CA TYR A 56 -3.20 -0.06 18.12
C TYR A 56 -3.85 -1.01 19.14
N ASP A 57 -3.14 -1.30 20.23
CA ASP A 57 -3.46 -2.32 21.23
C ASP A 57 -3.37 -1.78 22.67
N ILE A 58 -3.47 -0.46 22.83
CA ILE A 58 -3.69 0.16 24.14
C ILE A 58 -5.20 0.32 24.33
N SER A 59 -5.70 -0.10 25.49
CA SER A 59 -7.11 0.01 25.84
C SER A 59 -7.62 1.44 25.75
N ILE A 60 -8.89 1.59 25.36
CA ILE A 60 -9.61 2.87 25.45
C ILE A 60 -9.68 3.41 26.89
N ASP A 61 -9.60 2.53 27.90
CA ASP A 61 -9.67 2.91 29.30
C ASP A 61 -8.29 3.24 29.90
N GLN A 62 -7.19 3.12 29.14
CA GLN A 62 -5.86 3.53 29.57
C GLN A 62 -5.85 5.01 29.97
N GLY A 63 -5.62 5.26 31.26
CA GLY A 63 -5.66 6.60 31.86
C GLY A 63 -7.04 7.26 31.84
N GLY A 64 -8.12 6.52 31.59
CA GLY A 64 -9.49 7.03 31.43
C GLY A 64 -9.92 7.24 29.97
N ARG A 65 -11.23 7.23 29.70
CA ARG A 65 -11.78 7.26 28.33
C ARG A 65 -11.46 8.52 27.54
N THR A 66 -11.41 9.66 28.23
CA THR A 66 -11.19 10.99 27.62
C THR A 66 -9.73 11.44 27.67
N SER A 67 -8.85 10.66 28.30
CA SER A 67 -7.44 11.03 28.40
C SER A 67 -6.71 10.82 27.07
N GLU A 68 -5.64 11.58 26.91
CA GLU A 68 -4.71 11.39 25.81
C GLU A 68 -4.16 9.96 25.80
N LYS A 69 -4.15 9.36 24.61
CA LYS A 69 -3.65 8.00 24.42
C LYS A 69 -2.18 8.06 23.98
N PRO A 70 -1.31 7.16 24.46
CA PRO A 70 0.11 7.17 24.13
C PRO A 70 0.37 7.20 22.62
N ILE A 71 1.35 7.99 22.20
CA ILE A 71 1.81 8.02 20.81
C ILE A 71 2.89 6.94 20.65
N LEU A 72 2.63 5.93 19.82
CA LEU A 72 3.47 4.72 19.74
C LEU A 72 4.20 4.64 18.41
N TRP A 73 5.09 5.60 18.15
CA TRP A 73 5.94 5.61 16.96
C TRP A 73 6.82 4.37 16.84
N ASN A 74 7.14 3.72 17.96
CA ASN A 74 7.84 2.44 17.98
C ASN A 74 7.08 1.32 17.25
N TYR A 75 5.79 1.46 16.94
CA TYR A 75 5.06 0.48 16.12
C TYR A 75 5.59 0.40 14.70
N TRP A 76 6.19 1.48 14.22
CA TRP A 76 6.81 1.51 12.92
C TRP A 76 8.07 0.65 12.83
N THR A 77 8.65 0.17 13.93
CA THR A 77 9.82 -0.72 13.87
C THR A 77 9.44 -2.19 13.69
N ASN A 78 8.14 -2.52 13.75
CA ASN A 78 7.66 -3.89 13.58
C ASN A 78 7.16 -4.12 12.14
N ASN A 79 7.76 -5.09 11.46
CA ASN A 79 7.45 -5.38 10.06
C ASN A 79 5.99 -5.78 9.83
N ASP A 80 5.37 -6.53 10.73
CA ASP A 80 3.97 -6.97 10.56
C ASP A 80 2.99 -5.81 10.70
N ARG A 81 3.28 -4.86 11.60
CA ARG A 81 2.50 -3.61 11.72
C ARG A 81 2.68 -2.74 10.48
N GLN A 82 3.89 -2.64 9.91
CA GLN A 82 4.10 -1.97 8.64
C GLN A 82 3.34 -2.66 7.49
N LYS A 83 3.29 -4.00 7.45
CA LYS A 83 2.46 -4.74 6.49
C LYS A 83 0.98 -4.41 6.65
N LEU A 84 0.47 -4.35 7.89
CA LEU A 84 -0.92 -3.96 8.15
C LEU A 84 -1.24 -2.58 7.59
N TYR A 85 -0.35 -1.61 7.84
CA TYR A 85 -0.47 -0.26 7.29
C TYR A 85 -0.54 -0.29 5.76
N LYS A 86 0.40 -0.97 5.10
CA LYS A 86 0.42 -1.08 3.63
C LYS A 86 -0.83 -1.78 3.08
N THR A 87 -1.30 -2.84 3.74
CA THR A 87 -2.52 -3.55 3.36
C THR A 87 -3.75 -2.64 3.44
N ILE A 88 -3.94 -1.92 4.55
CA ILE A 88 -5.06 -0.99 4.71
C ILE A 88 -4.97 0.17 3.72
N ALA A 89 -3.78 0.70 3.49
CA ALA A 89 -3.55 1.73 2.46
C ALA A 89 -3.93 1.22 1.06
N ALA A 90 -3.58 -0.03 0.72
CA ALA A 90 -3.95 -0.66 -0.55
C ALA A 90 -5.47 -0.83 -0.70
N ILE A 91 -6.17 -1.23 0.37
CA ILE A 91 -7.63 -1.35 0.41
C ILE A 91 -8.31 0.01 0.24
N ILE A 92 -7.81 1.04 0.94
CA ILE A 92 -8.34 2.40 0.82
C ILE A 92 -8.12 2.95 -0.59
N LYS A 93 -6.95 2.68 -1.20
CA LYS A 93 -6.67 3.08 -2.59
C LYS A 93 -7.64 2.44 -3.59
N LEU A 94 -8.06 1.19 -3.38
CA LEU A 94 -9.11 0.59 -4.20
C LEU A 94 -10.37 1.46 -4.16
N LYS A 95 -10.81 1.81 -2.95
CA LYS A 95 -12.00 2.61 -2.72
C LYS A 95 -11.93 4.02 -3.32
N THR A 96 -10.77 4.66 -3.29
CA THR A 96 -10.63 6.03 -3.80
C THR A 96 -10.37 6.12 -5.29
N ASN A 97 -9.86 5.04 -5.91
CA ASN A 97 -9.38 5.09 -7.30
C ASN A 97 -10.27 4.36 -8.29
N TYR A 98 -11.16 3.48 -7.84
CA TYR A 98 -12.04 2.70 -8.71
C TYR A 98 -13.49 2.85 -8.29
N GLU A 99 -14.33 3.29 -9.22
CA GLU A 99 -15.77 3.55 -8.98
C GLU A 99 -16.54 2.30 -8.52
N ALA A 100 -16.08 1.10 -8.89
CA ALA A 100 -16.69 -0.17 -8.50
C ALA A 100 -16.74 -0.38 -6.98
N PHE A 101 -15.95 0.35 -6.21
CA PHE A 101 -15.98 0.33 -4.74
C PHE A 101 -16.91 1.37 -4.11
N SER A 102 -17.66 2.10 -4.95
CA SER A 102 -18.79 2.95 -4.59
C SER A 102 -20.00 2.66 -5.51
N PRO A 103 -20.43 1.39 -5.64
CA PRO A 103 -21.43 1.00 -6.62
C PRO A 103 -22.84 1.46 -6.21
N SER A 104 -23.73 1.54 -7.18
CA SER A 104 -25.17 1.72 -6.96
C SER A 104 -25.84 0.44 -6.44
N SER A 105 -25.28 -0.73 -6.74
CA SER A 105 -25.78 -2.05 -6.38
C SER A 105 -24.70 -2.90 -5.70
N TYR A 106 -25.03 -3.48 -4.55
CA TYR A 106 -24.16 -4.41 -3.83
C TYR A 106 -24.99 -5.36 -2.96
N SER A 107 -24.41 -6.49 -2.59
CA SER A 107 -24.99 -7.43 -1.62
C SER A 107 -23.96 -7.88 -0.58
N LEU A 108 -24.44 -8.19 0.62
CA LEU A 108 -23.62 -8.56 1.76
C LEU A 108 -24.10 -9.87 2.36
N ALA A 109 -23.17 -10.79 2.60
CA ALA A 109 -23.38 -11.99 3.41
C ALA A 109 -22.42 -11.91 4.61
N VAL A 110 -22.70 -11.01 5.55
CA VAL A 110 -21.76 -10.62 6.62
C VAL A 110 -22.32 -10.81 8.03
N ASP A 111 -23.53 -11.34 8.17
CA ASP A 111 -24.12 -11.66 9.47
C ASP A 111 -23.46 -12.91 10.11
N ASN A 112 -24.00 -13.36 11.25
CA ASN A 112 -23.45 -14.48 12.01
C ASN A 112 -23.85 -15.86 11.49
N ILE A 113 -24.76 -15.98 10.50
CA ILE A 113 -25.07 -17.28 9.89
C ILE A 113 -24.02 -17.69 8.86
N TYR A 114 -23.24 -16.74 8.35
CA TYR A 114 -22.17 -17.00 7.38
C TYR A 114 -20.80 -17.15 8.07
N SER A 115 -20.29 -18.39 8.06
CA SER A 115 -18.95 -18.70 8.58
C SER A 115 -17.81 -18.14 7.69
N VAL A 116 -18.06 -18.07 6.38
CA VAL A 116 -17.26 -17.29 5.42
C VAL A 116 -18.10 -16.10 4.98
N LYS A 117 -17.66 -14.89 5.34
CA LYS A 117 -18.37 -13.65 5.02
C LYS A 117 -18.07 -13.23 3.58
N LYS A 118 -19.02 -12.55 2.95
CA LYS A 118 -18.93 -12.14 1.53
C LYS A 118 -19.45 -10.73 1.28
N ILE A 119 -18.84 -10.05 0.32
CA ILE A 119 -19.30 -8.77 -0.23
C ILE A 119 -19.29 -8.90 -1.75
N TYR A 120 -20.38 -8.52 -2.39
CA TYR A 120 -20.46 -8.41 -3.84
C TYR A 120 -20.75 -6.96 -4.20
N LEU A 121 -19.83 -6.33 -4.92
CA LEU A 121 -19.98 -4.96 -5.43
C LEU A 121 -20.23 -5.06 -6.94
N ASN A 122 -21.36 -4.53 -7.41
CA ASN A 122 -21.75 -4.56 -8.81
C ASN A 122 -21.50 -3.16 -9.38
N GLY A 123 -20.24 -2.90 -9.77
CA GLY A 123 -19.83 -1.64 -10.38
C GLY A 123 -20.08 -1.63 -11.89
N ASP A 124 -20.23 -0.44 -12.45
CA ASP A 124 -20.50 -0.28 -13.90
C ASP A 124 -19.30 -0.71 -14.76
N SER A 125 -18.07 -0.47 -14.27
CA SER A 125 -16.82 -0.85 -14.96
C SER A 125 -16.21 -2.19 -14.53
N MET A 126 -16.57 -2.69 -13.35
CA MET A 126 -15.93 -3.87 -12.74
C MET A 126 -16.82 -4.45 -11.65
N ASN A 127 -16.95 -5.78 -11.61
CA ASN A 127 -17.53 -6.50 -10.47
C ASN A 127 -16.44 -6.88 -9.47
N VAL A 128 -16.79 -6.83 -8.18
CA VAL A 128 -15.91 -7.21 -7.09
C VAL A 128 -16.58 -8.27 -6.22
N SER A 129 -15.85 -9.33 -5.93
CA SER A 129 -16.24 -10.41 -5.02
C SER A 129 -15.22 -10.52 -3.89
N VAL A 130 -15.63 -10.22 -2.66
CA VAL A 130 -14.77 -10.27 -1.47
C VAL A 130 -15.18 -11.46 -0.61
N PHE A 131 -14.20 -12.24 -0.15
CA PHE A 131 -14.43 -13.40 0.72
C PHE A 131 -13.53 -13.31 1.95
N GLY A 132 -13.99 -13.85 3.08
CA GLY A 132 -13.19 -13.88 4.30
C GLY A 132 -13.65 -14.94 5.31
N ASN A 133 -12.71 -15.78 5.75
CA ASN A 133 -12.94 -16.75 6.81
C ASN A 133 -12.67 -16.13 8.19
N PHE A 134 -13.74 -15.73 8.88
CA PHE A 134 -13.67 -15.18 10.23
C PHE A 134 -13.61 -16.25 11.33
N ASN A 135 -13.54 -17.54 11.00
CA ASN A 135 -13.36 -18.61 11.97
C ASN A 135 -11.85 -18.87 12.23
N VAL A 136 -11.57 -19.75 13.19
CA VAL A 136 -10.23 -20.26 13.54
C VAL A 136 -9.98 -21.67 12.98
N ILE A 137 -10.86 -22.18 12.11
CA ILE A 137 -10.75 -23.48 11.42
C ILE A 137 -10.88 -23.32 9.91
N ASN A 138 -10.43 -24.32 9.16
CA ASN A 138 -10.65 -24.41 7.71
C ASN A 138 -12.15 -24.49 7.41
N LEU A 139 -12.59 -23.76 6.39
CA LEU A 139 -13.98 -23.77 5.94
C LEU A 139 -14.06 -23.92 4.42
N SER A 140 -15.18 -24.44 3.95
CA SER A 140 -15.56 -24.41 2.54
C SER A 140 -16.82 -23.57 2.37
N SER A 141 -16.91 -22.79 1.30
CA SER A 141 -18.09 -22.00 1.00
C SER A 141 -18.32 -21.86 -0.50
N THR A 142 -19.56 -22.02 -0.92
CA THR A 142 -20.06 -21.70 -2.27
C THR A 142 -19.82 -20.23 -2.57
N ALA A 143 -19.07 -19.89 -3.62
CA ALA A 143 -18.61 -18.53 -3.87
C ALA A 143 -19.68 -17.60 -4.42
N ASN A 144 -20.63 -18.10 -5.22
CA ASN A 144 -21.69 -17.30 -5.87
C ASN A 144 -21.19 -16.02 -6.57
N PHE A 145 -20.14 -16.14 -7.39
CA PHE A 145 -19.64 -15.04 -8.22
C PHE A 145 -20.74 -14.44 -9.10
N GLN A 146 -20.63 -13.15 -9.42
CA GLN A 146 -21.63 -12.44 -10.23
C GLN A 146 -21.80 -13.02 -11.64
N HIS A 147 -20.73 -13.60 -12.21
CA HIS A 147 -20.74 -14.22 -13.54
C HIS A 147 -19.59 -15.23 -13.69
N ALA A 148 -19.73 -16.08 -14.70
CA ALA A 148 -18.64 -16.95 -15.17
C ALA A 148 -17.58 -16.12 -15.93
N GLY A 149 -16.34 -16.59 -15.95
CA GLY A 149 -15.21 -15.94 -16.62
C GLY A 149 -13.97 -15.81 -15.74
N MET A 150 -13.03 -14.98 -16.20
CA MET A 150 -11.77 -14.74 -15.49
C MET A 150 -11.96 -13.72 -14.36
N TRP A 151 -11.48 -14.10 -13.18
CA TRP A 151 -11.37 -13.26 -12.00
C TRP A 151 -9.91 -13.18 -11.55
N TYR A 152 -9.53 -12.07 -10.94
CA TYR A 152 -8.16 -11.81 -10.49
C TYR A 152 -8.15 -11.43 -9.02
N ASP A 153 -7.33 -12.11 -8.22
CA ASP A 153 -7.11 -11.75 -6.83
C ASP A 153 -6.22 -10.50 -6.76
N TYR A 154 -6.68 -9.47 -6.05
CA TYR A 154 -5.98 -8.20 -5.97
C TYR A 154 -4.63 -8.27 -5.26
N PHE A 155 -4.49 -9.10 -4.23
CA PHE A 155 -3.29 -9.14 -3.41
C PHE A 155 -2.23 -10.08 -3.97
N SER A 156 -2.63 -11.26 -4.45
CA SER A 156 -1.68 -12.21 -5.05
C SER A 156 -1.43 -11.94 -6.53
N GLY A 157 -2.39 -11.34 -7.23
CA GLY A 157 -2.37 -11.19 -8.69
C GLY A 157 -2.68 -12.48 -9.43
N ASP A 158 -3.00 -13.56 -8.72
CA ASP A 158 -3.42 -14.83 -9.30
C ASP A 158 -4.76 -14.67 -10.02
N SER A 159 -5.01 -15.61 -10.93
CA SER A 159 -6.24 -15.63 -11.71
C SER A 159 -7.03 -16.91 -11.46
N LEU A 160 -8.35 -16.77 -11.39
CA LEU A 160 -9.31 -17.86 -11.24
C LEU A 160 -10.27 -17.83 -12.43
N ASN A 161 -10.36 -18.93 -13.18
CA ASN A 161 -11.40 -19.09 -14.20
C ASN A 161 -12.66 -19.70 -13.57
N VAL A 162 -13.70 -18.90 -13.38
CA VAL A 162 -14.98 -19.31 -12.81
C VAL A 162 -15.86 -19.88 -13.92
N VAL A 163 -16.02 -21.20 -13.96
CA VAL A 163 -16.91 -21.87 -14.93
C VAL A 163 -18.36 -21.91 -14.44
N SER A 164 -18.56 -22.17 -13.15
CA SER A 164 -19.86 -22.09 -12.47
C SER A 164 -19.79 -21.07 -11.35
N THR A 165 -20.78 -20.18 -11.27
CA THR A 165 -20.79 -19.09 -10.30
C THR A 165 -20.86 -19.59 -8.85
N ASP A 166 -21.46 -20.75 -8.64
CA ASP A 166 -21.59 -21.44 -7.35
C ASP A 166 -20.42 -22.37 -7.01
N ILE A 167 -19.25 -22.20 -7.63
CA ILE A 167 -18.03 -22.95 -7.28
C ILE A 167 -17.75 -22.92 -5.76
N SER A 168 -17.41 -24.07 -5.17
CA SER A 168 -17.00 -24.13 -3.76
C SER A 168 -15.52 -23.79 -3.62
N LEU A 169 -15.20 -22.85 -2.73
CA LEU A 169 -13.84 -22.45 -2.40
C LEU A 169 -13.51 -22.86 -0.97
N ASN A 170 -12.24 -23.21 -0.73
CA ASN A 170 -11.73 -23.52 0.61
C ASN A 170 -10.94 -22.33 1.14
N PHE A 171 -11.09 -22.08 2.45
CA PHE A 171 -10.46 -20.95 3.13
C PHE A 171 -9.81 -21.44 4.43
N ALA A 172 -8.52 -21.22 4.56
CA ALA A 172 -7.78 -21.34 5.82
C ALA A 172 -8.28 -20.31 6.85
N PRO A 173 -7.99 -20.49 8.15
CA PRO A 173 -8.39 -19.54 9.18
C PRO A 173 -7.81 -18.15 8.92
N GLY A 174 -8.69 -17.13 8.86
CA GLY A 174 -8.27 -15.75 8.59
C GLY A 174 -7.95 -15.45 7.13
N GLU A 175 -8.07 -16.42 6.22
CA GLU A 175 -7.86 -16.20 4.78
C GLU A 175 -8.96 -15.30 4.20
N TYR A 176 -8.56 -14.42 3.28
CA TYR A 176 -9.46 -13.48 2.62
C TYR A 176 -8.95 -13.16 1.22
N HIS A 177 -9.90 -12.81 0.36
CA HIS A 177 -9.64 -12.51 -1.04
C HIS A 177 -10.47 -11.32 -1.49
N ILE A 178 -9.92 -10.55 -2.42
CA ILE A 178 -10.65 -9.53 -3.18
C ILE A 178 -10.48 -9.92 -4.65
N TYR A 179 -11.50 -10.55 -5.21
CA TYR A 179 -11.54 -10.89 -6.62
C TYR A 179 -12.19 -9.76 -7.42
N THR A 180 -11.59 -9.47 -8.57
CA THR A 180 -12.06 -8.48 -9.54
C THR A 180 -12.14 -9.12 -10.92
N ASP A 181 -13.17 -8.81 -11.70
CA ASP A 181 -13.29 -9.30 -13.09
C ASP A 181 -12.40 -8.50 -14.08
N VAL A 182 -11.76 -7.44 -13.60
CA VAL A 182 -10.72 -6.66 -14.31
C VAL A 182 -9.40 -6.78 -13.55
N LYS A 183 -8.32 -7.11 -14.25
CA LYS A 183 -6.99 -7.22 -13.63
C LYS A 183 -6.46 -5.86 -13.17
N LEU A 184 -6.27 -5.70 -11.87
CA LEU A 184 -5.71 -4.49 -11.26
C LEU A 184 -4.20 -4.61 -10.99
N PRO A 185 -3.48 -3.48 -10.86
CA PRO A 185 -2.10 -3.48 -10.38
C PRO A 185 -2.01 -4.02 -8.94
N ILE A 186 -1.10 -4.97 -8.71
CA ILE A 186 -0.87 -5.59 -7.40
C ILE A 186 -0.27 -4.53 -6.45
N PRO A 187 -0.75 -4.41 -5.20
CA PRO A 187 -0.18 -3.47 -4.25
C PRO A 187 1.20 -3.90 -3.75
N ASP A 188 2.14 -2.96 -3.64
CA ASP A 188 3.42 -3.21 -2.97
C ASP A 188 3.20 -3.37 -1.45
N LEU A 189 3.34 -4.61 -0.96
CA LEU A 189 3.31 -4.96 0.46
C LEU A 189 4.69 -5.32 1.02
N ILE A 190 5.76 -5.13 0.25
CA ILE A 190 7.12 -5.52 0.65
C ILE A 190 7.58 -4.61 1.77
N ILE A 191 7.96 -5.22 2.90
CA ILE A 191 8.57 -4.52 4.03
C ILE A 191 10.05 -4.80 4.00
N THR A 192 10.77 -4.02 3.22
CA THR A 192 12.23 -4.00 3.21
C THR A 192 12.70 -2.62 3.63
N ASP A 193 13.65 -2.56 4.56
CA ASP A 193 14.40 -1.34 4.88
C ASP A 193 15.38 -0.96 3.74
N VAL A 194 15.54 -1.87 2.78
CA VAL A 194 16.06 -1.61 1.45
C VAL A 194 14.93 -0.96 0.67
N LYS A 195 15.11 0.29 0.21
CA LYS A 195 14.31 0.87 -0.89
C LYS A 195 14.16 -0.22 -1.95
N SER A 196 12.98 -0.82 -2.03
CA SER A 196 12.65 -1.81 -3.03
C SER A 196 12.90 -1.14 -4.38
N ASN A 197 13.90 -1.64 -5.11
CA ASN A 197 14.03 -1.34 -6.52
C ASN A 197 12.77 -1.89 -7.15
N ASP A 198 11.84 -1.00 -7.47
CA ASP A 198 10.67 -1.28 -8.29
C ASP A 198 11.13 -2.03 -9.55
N ASN A 199 10.94 -3.35 -9.56
CA ASN A 199 10.65 -4.07 -10.79
C ASN A 199 9.17 -3.86 -11.17
N SER A 200 8.67 -2.63 -11.02
CA SER A 200 7.79 -2.12 -12.07
C SER A 200 8.60 -2.26 -13.35
N ILE A 201 8.01 -2.77 -14.42
CA ILE A 201 8.63 -2.59 -15.74
C ILE A 201 8.75 -1.09 -15.89
N ILE A 202 9.96 -0.56 -15.71
CA ILE A 202 10.23 0.86 -15.82
C ILE A 202 10.09 1.17 -17.31
N THR A 203 8.90 1.60 -17.73
CA THR A 203 8.63 1.84 -19.15
C THR A 203 9.29 3.11 -19.65
N ASP A 204 9.55 4.08 -18.77
CA ASP A 204 9.96 5.43 -19.15
C ASP A 204 11.16 5.97 -18.37
N TYR A 205 11.98 6.78 -19.05
CA TYR A 205 12.97 7.64 -18.40
C TYR A 205 12.29 8.81 -17.69
N LYS A 206 12.70 9.13 -16.46
CA LYS A 206 12.11 10.24 -15.69
C LYS A 206 13.12 10.93 -14.81
N LEU A 207 13.25 12.26 -14.90
CA LEU A 207 13.93 13.07 -13.88
C LEU A 207 12.89 13.67 -12.93
N LEU A 208 13.01 13.41 -11.63
CA LEU A 208 12.09 13.91 -10.61
C LEU A 208 12.52 15.29 -10.10
N GLN A 209 11.59 16.00 -9.49
CA GLN A 209 11.89 17.23 -8.76
C GLN A 209 12.80 16.91 -7.57
N ASN A 210 13.84 17.72 -7.34
CA ASN A 210 14.70 17.57 -6.17
C ASN A 210 13.88 17.81 -4.89
N TYR A 211 14.17 17.06 -3.82
CA TYR A 211 13.52 17.21 -2.52
C TYR A 211 14.55 17.25 -1.39
N PRO A 212 14.47 18.23 -0.46
CA PRO A 212 13.54 19.38 -0.48
C PRO A 212 13.83 20.37 -1.64
N ASN A 213 12.87 21.22 -1.99
CA ASN A 213 13.04 22.38 -2.88
C ASN A 213 12.01 23.48 -2.50
N PRO A 214 12.44 24.67 -2.02
CA PRO A 214 13.83 25.11 -1.81
C PRO A 214 14.61 24.23 -0.81
N PHE A 215 15.94 24.23 -0.91
CA PHE A 215 16.82 23.38 -0.08
C PHE A 215 17.93 24.16 0.62
N ASN A 216 18.42 23.65 1.76
CA ASN A 216 19.52 24.22 2.54
C ASN A 216 20.34 23.15 3.30
N PRO A 217 21.65 23.02 3.08
CA PRO A 217 22.36 23.24 1.82
C PRO A 217 22.31 21.99 0.93
N SER A 218 21.61 20.93 1.33
CA SER A 218 21.55 19.65 0.61
C SER A 218 20.14 19.30 0.12
N THR A 219 20.08 18.59 -1.00
CA THR A 219 18.85 18.07 -1.60
C THR A 219 19.12 16.74 -2.28
N VAL A 220 18.08 15.93 -2.48
CA VAL A 220 18.17 14.67 -3.20
C VAL A 220 17.54 14.84 -4.57
N ILE A 221 18.29 14.48 -5.61
CA ILE A 221 17.82 14.42 -7.00
C ILE A 221 17.59 12.95 -7.33
N SER A 222 16.35 12.62 -7.69
CA SER A 222 15.98 11.25 -8.09
C SER A 222 15.68 11.18 -9.58
N TYR A 223 16.05 10.08 -10.21
CA TYR A 223 15.75 9.79 -11.61
C TYR A 223 15.56 8.29 -11.85
N GLN A 224 14.92 7.98 -12.96
CA GLN A 224 14.49 6.65 -13.37
C GLN A 224 15.02 6.37 -14.79
N LEU A 225 15.55 5.18 -15.00
CA LEU A 225 16.06 4.69 -16.29
C LEU A 225 15.28 3.47 -16.74
N SER A 226 14.78 3.47 -17.98
CA SER A 226 14.04 2.32 -18.54
C SER A 226 14.94 1.25 -19.17
N ALA A 227 16.18 1.58 -19.53
CA ALA A 227 17.16 0.64 -20.05
C ALA A 227 18.58 1.01 -19.58
N VAL A 228 19.54 0.10 -19.82
CA VAL A 228 20.96 0.38 -19.60
C VAL A 228 21.36 1.60 -20.43
N SER A 229 21.96 2.61 -19.79
CA SER A 229 22.32 3.88 -20.42
C SER A 229 23.58 4.49 -19.81
N ASN A 230 24.34 5.23 -20.63
CA ASN A 230 25.37 6.13 -20.13
C ASN A 230 24.70 7.38 -19.55
N VAL A 231 24.71 7.49 -18.22
CA VAL A 231 24.01 8.55 -17.49
C VAL A 231 24.95 9.68 -17.13
N THR A 232 24.58 10.89 -17.49
CA THR A 232 25.22 12.13 -17.06
C THR A 232 24.22 13.02 -16.31
N LEU A 233 24.48 13.31 -15.03
CA LEU A 233 23.72 14.26 -14.22
C LEU A 233 24.62 15.43 -13.85
N LYS A 234 24.30 16.63 -14.36
CA LYS A 234 25.09 17.85 -14.16
C LYS A 234 24.27 18.98 -13.57
N ILE A 235 24.92 19.83 -12.77
CA ILE A 235 24.35 21.05 -12.20
C ILE A 235 24.88 22.26 -12.97
N PHE A 236 23.99 23.21 -13.25
CA PHE A 236 24.27 24.46 -13.95
C PHE A 236 23.76 25.65 -13.15
N ASP A 237 24.44 26.79 -13.30
CA ASP A 237 23.93 28.08 -12.82
C ASP A 237 22.95 28.72 -13.82
N VAL A 238 22.41 29.89 -13.47
CA VAL A 238 21.47 30.64 -14.33
C VAL A 238 22.06 31.09 -15.67
N LEU A 239 23.40 31.13 -15.79
CA LEU A 239 24.10 31.47 -17.03
C LEU A 239 24.41 30.23 -17.88
N GLY A 240 23.99 29.03 -17.43
CA GLY A 240 24.27 27.77 -18.11
C GLY A 240 25.70 27.26 -17.92
N ARG A 241 26.47 27.83 -16.98
CA ARG A 241 27.82 27.35 -16.66
C ARG A 241 27.70 26.09 -15.82
N GLU A 242 28.46 25.05 -16.18
CA GLU A 242 28.52 23.83 -15.39
C GLU A 242 29.16 24.12 -14.02
N VAL A 243 28.44 23.78 -12.96
CA VAL A 243 28.89 23.95 -11.58
C VAL A 243 29.55 22.67 -11.09
N THR A 244 28.94 21.52 -11.35
CA THR A 244 29.48 20.21 -10.99
C THR A 244 28.79 19.08 -11.75
N THR A 245 29.49 17.95 -11.90
CA THR A 245 28.94 16.70 -12.38
C THR A 245 28.68 15.77 -11.20
N LEU A 246 27.44 15.32 -11.02
CA LEU A 246 27.03 14.43 -9.93
C LEU A 246 27.10 12.95 -10.33
N VAL A 247 26.86 12.65 -11.60
CA VAL A 247 26.90 11.29 -12.16
C VAL A 247 27.48 11.36 -13.55
N ASN A 248 28.40 10.44 -13.86
CA ASN A 248 28.91 10.20 -15.20
C ASN A 248 29.36 8.74 -15.31
N LYS A 249 28.41 7.83 -15.49
CA LYS A 249 28.68 6.38 -15.58
C LYS A 249 27.55 5.64 -16.28
N GLU A 250 27.86 4.44 -16.77
CA GLU A 250 26.84 3.49 -17.23
C GLU A 250 26.03 2.97 -16.04
N GLN A 251 24.70 2.91 -16.21
CA GLN A 251 23.77 2.42 -15.19
C GLN A 251 22.68 1.58 -15.87
N SER A 252 22.31 0.47 -15.23
CA SER A 252 21.21 -0.38 -15.67
C SER A 252 19.83 0.28 -15.50
N ALA A 253 18.79 -0.34 -16.05
CA ALA A 253 17.41 0.09 -15.76
C ALA A 253 17.16 0.09 -14.24
N GLY A 254 16.53 1.14 -13.72
CA GLY A 254 16.33 1.29 -12.29
C GLY A 254 16.05 2.72 -11.84
N ASN A 255 15.74 2.84 -10.55
CA ASN A 255 15.59 4.11 -9.84
C ASN A 255 16.89 4.48 -9.13
N TYR A 256 17.30 5.74 -9.26
CA TYR A 256 18.53 6.25 -8.68
C TYR A 256 18.26 7.55 -7.92
N SER A 257 19.00 7.76 -6.84
CA SER A 257 18.97 9.00 -6.06
C SER A 257 20.40 9.45 -5.80
N VAL A 258 20.66 10.74 -5.98
CA VAL A 258 21.97 11.36 -5.72
C VAL A 258 21.78 12.59 -4.85
N THR A 259 22.55 12.64 -3.76
CA THR A 259 22.55 13.80 -2.86
C THR A 259 23.46 14.88 -3.44
N PHE A 260 22.91 16.08 -3.60
CA PHE A 260 23.66 17.27 -3.96
C PHE A 260 23.88 18.13 -2.72
N ASN A 261 25.14 18.47 -2.41
CA ASN A 261 25.51 19.38 -1.33
C ASN A 261 26.04 20.69 -1.92
N ALA A 262 25.29 21.77 -1.72
CA ALA A 262 25.56 23.10 -2.24
C ALA A 262 26.13 24.07 -1.18
N SER A 263 26.74 23.55 -0.11
CA SER A 263 27.32 24.36 0.97
C SER A 263 28.29 25.45 0.48
N ARG A 264 29.00 25.19 -0.63
CA ARG A 264 29.96 26.13 -1.26
C ARG A 264 29.34 27.08 -2.29
N LEU A 265 28.03 27.02 -2.52
CA LEU A 265 27.33 27.84 -3.51
C LEU A 265 26.52 28.96 -2.84
N SER A 266 26.25 30.05 -3.57
CA SER A 266 25.42 31.16 -3.09
C SER A 266 23.93 30.84 -3.26
N SER A 267 23.07 31.38 -2.38
CA SER A 267 21.61 31.29 -2.54
C SER A 267 21.19 31.75 -3.93
N GLY A 268 20.25 31.05 -4.55
CA GLY A 268 19.83 31.35 -5.91
C GLY A 268 19.19 30.17 -6.64
N ILE A 269 18.93 30.39 -7.92
CA ILE A 269 18.35 29.38 -8.81
C ILE A 269 19.48 28.61 -9.47
N TYR A 270 19.33 27.29 -9.51
CA TYR A 270 20.20 26.38 -10.24
C TYR A 270 19.37 25.44 -11.10
N PHE A 271 20.00 24.85 -12.10
CA PHE A 271 19.39 23.85 -12.96
C PHE A 271 20.16 22.55 -12.86
N TYR A 272 19.48 21.43 -13.00
CA TYR A 272 20.12 20.14 -13.11
C TYR A 272 19.57 19.41 -14.35
N ARG A 273 20.48 18.80 -15.10
CA ARG A 273 20.18 18.12 -16.35
C ARG A 273 20.61 16.67 -16.27
N LEU A 274 19.68 15.77 -16.58
CA LEU A 274 19.93 14.36 -16.80
C LEU A 274 20.02 14.10 -18.31
N ILE A 275 21.06 13.39 -18.72
CA ILE A 275 21.22 12.82 -20.06
C ILE A 275 21.38 11.31 -19.88
N ALA A 276 20.52 10.52 -20.54
CA ALA A 276 20.58 9.05 -20.53
C ALA A 276 20.20 8.54 -21.93
N GLY A 277 21.19 8.20 -22.75
CA GLY A 277 20.98 7.94 -24.18
C GLY A 277 20.38 9.18 -24.88
N ASP A 278 19.26 9.00 -25.59
CA ASP A 278 18.52 10.08 -26.26
C ASP A 278 17.64 10.92 -25.31
N TYR A 279 17.49 10.49 -24.06
CA TYR A 279 16.69 11.20 -23.07
C TYR A 279 17.45 12.35 -22.45
N ILE A 280 16.92 13.58 -22.59
CA ILE A 280 17.45 14.78 -21.96
C ILE A 280 16.33 15.50 -21.22
N GLN A 281 16.46 15.62 -19.89
CA GLN A 281 15.54 16.43 -19.08
C GLN A 281 16.30 17.39 -18.19
N THR A 282 15.83 18.64 -18.12
CA THR A 282 16.36 19.67 -17.21
C THR A 282 15.28 20.11 -16.24
N LYS A 283 15.63 20.30 -14.96
CA LYS A 283 14.75 20.83 -13.92
C LYS A 283 15.44 21.94 -13.14
N LYS A 284 14.61 22.80 -12.52
CA LYS A 284 15.03 23.95 -11.73
C LYS A 284 15.01 23.60 -10.23
N MET A 285 16.00 24.07 -9.49
CA MET A 285 16.06 23.99 -8.02
C MET A 285 16.43 25.35 -7.41
N ILE A 286 16.01 25.59 -6.18
CA ILE A 286 16.21 26.85 -5.45
C ILE A 286 17.03 26.54 -4.20
N LEU A 287 18.23 27.09 -4.12
CA LEU A 287 19.07 27.04 -2.91
C LEU A 287 18.74 28.26 -2.04
N MET A 288 18.38 28.02 -0.79
CA MET A 288 18.19 29.04 0.23
C MET A 288 19.19 28.81 1.36
N LYS A 289 20.12 29.75 1.58
CA LYS A 289 20.91 29.82 2.81
C LYS A 289 20.25 30.73 3.83
#